data_AF-A0A7S1SHR6-F1
#
_entry.id   AF-A0A7S1SHR6-F1
#
_cell.length_a   1.000
_cell.length_b   1.000
_cell.length_c   1.000
_cell.angle_alpha   90.00
_cell.angle_beta   90.00
_cell.angle_gamma   90.00
#
_symmetry.space_group_name_H-M   'P 1'
#
loop_
_entity.id
_entity.type
_entity.pdbx_description
1 polymer ?
#
loop_
_entity_poly.entity_id
_entity_poly.type
_entity_poly.pdbx_seq_one_letter_code
_entity_poly.pdbx_strand_id
1 'polypeptide(L)'
;PQLKKDLFSSKPAQVLAIKLGLILSELIRLLEIQSPRVLGGIVAEMALRHIEYGLMSEHVAPFRDVMIASLKKSVTERGHKWKPRTTKAWKWAITEISTLLMEAVNQGRPKVETLNKSWQFLCEKMYEEKVARQ
;
A
#
# COMPACT_ATOMS: atom_id res chain seq x y z
N PRO A 1 1.97 14.81 4.38
CA PRO A 1 1.18 13.56 4.59
C PRO A 1 1.81 12.73 5.71
N GLN A 2 0.99 12.12 6.56
CA GLN A 2 1.44 11.26 7.65
C GLN A 2 0.67 9.94 7.56
N LEU A 3 1.28 8.82 7.94
CA LEU A 3 0.57 7.55 8.00
C LEU A 3 -0.59 7.66 9.00
N LYS A 4 -1.78 7.15 8.65
CA LYS A 4 -2.94 7.13 9.55
C LYS A 4 -2.57 6.39 10.85
N LYS A 5 -2.74 7.06 12.00
CA LYS A 5 -2.33 6.56 13.33
C LYS A 5 -3.06 5.27 13.75
N ASP A 6 -4.25 5.06 13.23
CA ASP A 6 -5.15 3.94 13.52
C ASP A 6 -5.18 2.86 12.42
N LEU A 7 -4.30 2.99 11.42
CA LEU A 7 -4.30 2.15 10.22
C LEU A 7 -4.29 0.65 10.55
N PHE A 8 -3.49 0.28 11.57
CA PHE A 8 -3.37 -1.10 12.02
C PHE A 8 -4.04 -1.36 13.37
N SER A 9 -4.16 -0.37 14.26
CA SER A 9 -4.74 -0.57 15.60
C SER A 9 -6.26 -0.69 15.60
N SER A 10 -6.94 -0.29 14.52
CA SER A 10 -8.39 -0.44 14.35
C SER A 10 -8.87 -1.88 14.15
N LYS A 11 -7.96 -2.87 14.00
CA LYS A 11 -8.33 -4.26 13.68
C LYS A 11 -7.69 -5.26 14.64
N PRO A 12 -8.37 -6.38 14.96
CA PRO A 12 -7.78 -7.44 15.75
C PRO A 12 -6.51 -8.00 15.12
N ALA A 13 -5.53 -8.38 15.96
CA ALA A 13 -4.25 -8.91 15.50
C ALA A 13 -4.40 -10.13 14.59
N GLN A 14 -5.39 -11.00 14.85
CA GLN A 14 -5.67 -12.18 14.02
C GLN A 14 -6.08 -11.77 12.59
N VAL A 15 -6.89 -10.72 12.46
CA VAL A 15 -7.31 -10.20 11.15
C VAL A 15 -6.11 -9.62 10.40
N LEU A 16 -5.22 -8.91 11.09
CA LEU A 16 -3.98 -8.40 10.51
C LEU A 16 -3.04 -9.52 10.07
N ALA A 17 -2.94 -10.61 10.82
CA ALA A 17 -2.14 -11.78 10.45
C ALA A 17 -2.66 -12.45 9.17
N ILE A 18 -3.98 -12.62 9.05
CA ILE A 18 -4.61 -13.14 7.82
C ILE A 18 -4.29 -12.22 6.64
N LYS A 19 -4.44 -10.90 6.82
CA LYS A 19 -4.11 -9.92 5.79
C LYS A 19 -2.65 -9.97 5.38
N LEU A 20 -1.73 -10.13 6.33
CA LEU A 20 -0.31 -10.28 6.03
C LEU A 20 -0.05 -11.51 5.16
N GLY A 21 -0.71 -12.63 5.44
CA GLY A 21 -0.64 -13.83 4.59
C GLY A 21 -1.12 -13.56 3.16
N LEU A 22 -2.27 -12.88 3.01
CA LEU A 22 -2.81 -12.50 1.71
C LEU A 22 -1.88 -11.57 0.92
N ILE A 23 -1.18 -10.65 1.60
CA ILE A 23 -0.19 -9.76 0.97
C ILE A 23 0.94 -10.58 0.32
N LEU A 24 1.41 -11.66 0.95
CA LEU A 24 2.47 -12.49 0.39
C LEU A 24 2.02 -13.19 -0.89
N SER A 25 0.81 -13.76 -0.89
CA SER A 25 0.22 -14.35 -2.09
C SER A 25 0.04 -13.32 -3.20
N GLU A 26 -0.42 -12.13 -2.84
CA GLU A 26 -0.64 -11.04 -3.78
C GLU A 26 0.68 -10.52 -4.38
N LEU A 27 1.74 -10.41 -3.59
CA LEU A 27 3.08 -10.04 -4.09
C LEU A 27 3.56 -10.99 -5.19
N ILE A 28 3.42 -12.30 -4.97
CA ILE A 28 3.81 -13.30 -5.97
C ILE A 28 2.90 -13.20 -7.19
N ARG A 29 1.58 -13.10 -7.00
CA ARG A 29 0.61 -12.95 -8.08
C ARG A 29 0.94 -11.76 -8.99
N LEU A 30 1.29 -10.61 -8.40
CA LEU A 30 1.63 -9.40 -9.17
C LEU A 30 2.89 -9.58 -10.03
N LEU A 31 3.89 -10.30 -9.53
CA LEU A 31 5.12 -10.60 -10.28
C LEU A 31 4.86 -11.55 -11.47
N GLU A 32 3.80 -12.34 -11.42
CA GLU A 32 3.43 -13.28 -12.49
C GLU A 32 2.60 -12.61 -13.61
N ILE A 33 2.10 -11.39 -13.40
CA ILE A 33 1.31 -10.68 -14.41
C ILE A 33 2.22 -10.20 -15.54
N GLN A 34 2.08 -10.83 -16.71
CA GLN A 34 2.87 -10.46 -17.90
C GLN A 34 2.30 -9.27 -18.66
N SER A 35 1.02 -8.92 -18.47
CA SER A 35 0.40 -7.79 -19.17
C SER A 35 0.65 -6.48 -18.42
N PRO A 36 1.43 -5.53 -18.98
CA PRO A 36 1.72 -4.26 -18.31
C PRO A 36 0.46 -3.44 -18.06
N ARG A 37 -0.53 -3.54 -18.96
CA ARG A 37 -1.81 -2.84 -18.82
C ARG A 37 -2.62 -3.35 -17.63
N VAL A 38 -2.71 -4.68 -17.46
CA VAL A 38 -3.43 -5.30 -16.34
C VAL A 38 -2.70 -5.00 -15.02
N LEU A 39 -1.38 -5.17 -14.99
CA LEU A 39 -0.58 -4.86 -13.82
C LEU A 39 -0.73 -3.39 -13.41
N GLY A 40 -0.60 -2.46 -14.36
CA GLY A 40 -0.75 -1.02 -14.11
C GLY A 40 -2.11 -0.65 -13.54
N GLY A 41 -3.20 -1.25 -14.04
CA GLY A 41 -4.55 -1.04 -13.50
C GLY A 41 -4.67 -1.47 -12.04
N ILE A 42 -4.18 -2.66 -11.71
CA ILE A 42 -4.23 -3.20 -10.33
C ILE A 42 -3.36 -2.36 -9.39
N VAL A 43 -2.13 -2.01 -9.80
CA VAL A 43 -1.23 -1.18 -8.99
C VAL A 43 -1.82 0.21 -8.78
N ALA A 44 -2.48 0.81 -9.79
CA ALA A 44 -3.15 2.09 -9.64
C ALA A 44 -4.29 2.04 -8.60
N GLU A 45 -5.12 0.98 -8.61
CA GLU A 45 -6.17 0.79 -7.61
C GLU A 45 -5.57 0.64 -6.20
N MET A 46 -4.50 -0.15 -6.07
CA MET A 46 -3.76 -0.29 -4.82
C MET A 46 -3.21 1.06 -4.35
N ALA A 47 -2.66 1.87 -5.26
CA ALA A 47 -2.07 3.16 -4.95
C ALA A 47 -3.10 4.12 -4.34
N LEU A 48 -4.35 4.12 -4.81
CA LEU A 48 -5.41 4.96 -4.24
C LEU A 48 -5.61 4.70 -2.74
N ARG A 49 -5.69 3.42 -2.34
CA ARG A 49 -5.78 3.05 -0.92
C ARG A 49 -4.54 3.48 -0.13
N HIS A 50 -3.35 3.30 -0.70
CA HIS A 50 -2.10 3.67 -0.02
C HIS A 50 -1.89 5.18 0.07
N ILE A 51 -2.41 5.97 -0.88
CA ILE A 51 -2.50 7.43 -0.77
C ILE A 51 -3.38 7.79 0.44
N GLU A 52 -4.55 7.16 0.55
CA GLU A 52 -5.49 7.39 1.64
C GLU A 52 -4.90 7.01 3.00
N TYR A 53 -4.11 5.94 3.06
CA TYR A 53 -3.40 5.52 4.28
C TYR A 53 -2.27 6.47 4.68
N GLY A 54 -1.83 7.35 3.77
CA GLY A 54 -0.69 8.22 4.00
C GLY A 54 0.67 7.53 3.79
N LEU A 55 0.74 6.54 2.89
CA LEU A 55 2.01 5.91 2.51
C LEU A 55 2.99 6.95 1.99
N MET A 56 4.27 6.79 2.33
CA MET A 56 5.38 7.65 1.92
C MET A 56 6.59 6.76 1.67
N SER A 57 7.57 7.25 0.90
CA SER A 57 8.78 6.50 0.53
C SER A 57 9.54 5.99 1.75
N GLU A 58 9.56 6.76 2.85
CA GLU A 58 10.29 6.43 4.08
C GLU A 58 9.71 5.21 4.79
N HIS A 59 8.43 4.86 4.52
CA HIS A 59 7.77 3.70 5.13
C HIS A 59 8.13 2.36 4.45
N VAL A 60 8.62 2.40 3.21
CA VAL A 60 8.80 1.18 2.39
C VAL A 60 9.95 0.31 2.90
N ALA A 61 11.12 0.90 3.15
CA ALA A 61 12.29 0.14 3.60
C ALA A 61 12.08 -0.51 4.99
N PRO A 62 11.57 0.19 6.02
CA PRO A 62 11.24 -0.42 7.31
C PRO A 62 10.24 -1.58 7.17
N PHE A 63 9.18 -1.40 6.37
CA PHE A 63 8.19 -2.45 6.13
C PHE A 63 8.81 -3.70 5.50
N ARG A 64 9.62 -3.54 4.44
CA ARG A 64 10.33 -4.62 3.78
C ARG A 64 11.20 -5.39 4.77
N ASP A 65 11.99 -4.69 5.58
CA ASP A 65 12.98 -5.32 6.45
C ASP A 65 12.29 -6.10 7.59
N VAL A 66 11.23 -5.54 8.18
CA VAL A 66 10.40 -6.23 9.19
C VAL A 66 9.67 -7.44 8.61
N MET A 67 9.12 -7.33 7.40
CA MET A 67 8.45 -8.45 6.73
C MET A 67 9.41 -9.62 6.50
N ILE A 68 10.62 -9.36 5.99
CA ILE A 68 11.62 -10.40 5.73
C ILE A 68 12.12 -11.02 7.03
N ALA A 69 12.34 -10.22 8.07
CA ALA A 69 12.71 -10.72 9.39
C ALA A 69 11.61 -11.65 9.96
N SER A 70 10.34 -11.27 9.78
CA SER A 70 9.19 -12.06 10.23
C SER A 70 9.06 -13.38 9.48
N LEU A 71 9.28 -13.38 8.16
CA LEU A 71 9.30 -14.58 7.33
C LEU A 71 10.44 -15.51 7.73
N LYS A 72 11.66 -14.96 7.88
CA LYS A 72 12.82 -15.72 8.32
C LYS A 72 12.56 -16.41 9.64
N LYS A 73 12.08 -15.66 10.65
CA LYS A 73 11.73 -16.19 11.97
C LYS A 73 10.73 -17.34 11.86
N SER A 74 9.62 -17.11 11.16
CA SER A 74 8.54 -18.09 11.00
C SER A 74 8.99 -19.40 10.34
N VAL A 75 9.91 -19.32 9.37
CA VAL A 75 10.48 -20.49 8.69
C VAL A 75 11.47 -21.24 9.60
N THR A 76 12.34 -20.51 10.30
CA THR A 76 13.35 -21.12 11.17
C THR A 76 12.77 -21.76 12.42
N GLU A 77 11.70 -21.19 12.99
CA GLU A 77 11.00 -21.77 14.15
C GLU A 77 10.36 -23.13 13.83
N ARG A 78 10.04 -23.37 12.56
CA ARG A 78 9.54 -24.66 12.06
C ARG A 78 10.65 -25.64 11.68
N GLY A 79 11.90 -25.34 12.02
CA GLY A 79 13.06 -26.19 11.74
C GLY A 79 13.56 -26.13 10.28
N HIS A 80 13.00 -25.25 9.44
CA HIS A 80 13.42 -25.11 8.05
C HIS A 80 14.61 -24.16 7.90
N LYS A 81 15.48 -24.43 6.91
CA LYS A 81 16.65 -23.59 6.63
C LYS A 81 16.26 -22.35 5.82
N TRP A 82 16.65 -21.17 6.31
CA TRP A 82 16.55 -19.92 5.57
C TRP A 82 17.89 -19.57 4.92
N LYS A 83 18.02 -19.76 3.60
CA LYS A 83 19.27 -19.55 2.86
C LYS A 83 19.45 -18.08 2.46
N PRO A 84 20.69 -17.59 2.27
CA PRO A 84 20.95 -16.23 1.78
C PRO A 84 20.22 -15.89 0.47
N ARG A 85 20.09 -16.86 -0.45
CA ARG A 85 19.32 -16.71 -1.70
C ARG A 85 17.84 -16.41 -1.43
N THR A 86 17.24 -17.01 -0.40
CA THR A 86 15.85 -16.77 -0.01
C THR A 86 15.66 -15.32 0.45
N THR A 87 16.57 -14.80 1.28
CA THR A 87 16.58 -13.37 1.64
C THR A 87 16.66 -12.48 0.40
N LYS A 88 17.58 -12.78 -0.52
CA LYS A 88 17.81 -11.99 -1.72
C LYS A 88 16.57 -11.96 -2.62
N ALA A 89 15.93 -13.12 -2.81
CA ALA A 89 14.71 -13.23 -3.62
C ALA A 89 13.54 -12.42 -3.03
N TRP A 90 13.29 -12.54 -1.73
CA TRP A 90 12.23 -11.76 -1.08
C TRP A 90 12.51 -10.26 -1.05
N LYS A 91 13.78 -9.85 -0.83
CA LYS A 91 14.17 -8.44 -0.94
C LYS A 91 13.89 -7.89 -2.32
N TRP A 92 14.26 -8.63 -3.36
CA TRP A 92 13.98 -8.24 -4.75
C TRP A 92 12.48 -8.13 -5.01
N ALA A 93 11.71 -9.19 -4.73
CA ALA A 93 10.26 -9.24 -4.97
C ALA A 93 9.51 -8.08 -4.31
N ILE A 94 9.76 -7.82 -3.02
CA ILE A 94 9.12 -6.72 -2.29
C ILE A 94 9.57 -5.37 -2.87
N THR A 95 10.84 -5.22 -3.22
CA THR A 95 11.37 -3.97 -3.78
C THR A 95 10.69 -3.66 -5.11
N GLU A 96 10.63 -4.60 -6.06
CA GLU A 96 9.99 -4.41 -7.37
C GLU A 96 8.54 -3.94 -7.24
N ILE A 97 7.71 -4.67 -6.48
CA ILE A 97 6.31 -4.31 -6.31
C ILE A 97 6.16 -2.98 -5.56
N SER A 98 6.98 -2.73 -4.54
CA SER A 98 6.93 -1.47 -3.80
C SER A 98 7.34 -0.27 -4.65
N THR A 99 8.29 -0.43 -5.58
CA THR A 99 8.68 0.62 -6.53
C THR A 99 7.51 0.97 -7.44
N LEU A 100 6.87 -0.02 -8.07
CA LEU A 100 5.70 0.20 -8.91
C LEU A 100 4.56 0.88 -8.16
N LEU A 101 4.29 0.42 -6.93
CA LEU A 101 3.27 1.03 -6.07
C LEU A 101 3.62 2.49 -5.73
N MET A 102 4.87 2.77 -5.38
CA MET A 102 5.31 4.11 -5.03
C MET A 102 5.26 5.08 -6.21
N GLU A 103 5.62 4.62 -7.41
CA GLU A 103 5.44 5.39 -8.64
C GLU A 103 3.96 5.76 -8.85
N ALA A 104 3.06 4.78 -8.74
CA ALA A 104 1.63 5.01 -8.86
C ALA A 104 1.08 5.94 -7.75
N VAL A 105 1.56 5.82 -6.52
CA VAL A 105 1.22 6.72 -5.41
C VAL A 105 1.69 8.14 -5.69
N ASN A 106 2.92 8.32 -6.18
CA ASN A 106 3.48 9.64 -6.47
C ASN A 106 2.75 10.32 -7.64
N GLN A 107 2.35 9.55 -8.66
CA GLN A 107 1.55 10.06 -9.78
C GLN A 107 0.08 10.34 -9.38
N GLY A 108 -0.49 9.50 -8.50
CA GLY A 108 -1.89 9.58 -8.11
C GLY A 108 -2.18 10.65 -7.05
N ARG A 109 -1.26 10.86 -6.10
CA ARG A 109 -1.44 11.78 -4.98
C ARG A 109 -1.85 13.21 -5.39
N PRO A 110 -1.13 13.92 -6.29
CA PRO A 110 -1.52 15.27 -6.67
C PRO A 110 -2.90 15.33 -7.33
N LYS A 111 -3.29 14.27 -8.05
CA LYS A 111 -4.62 14.17 -8.68
C LYS A 111 -5.71 14.03 -7.63
N VAL A 112 -5.52 13.15 -6.65
CA VAL A 112 -6.46 12.95 -5.52
C VAL A 112 -6.59 14.23 -4.70
N GLU A 113 -5.47 14.88 -4.38
CA GLU A 113 -5.47 16.15 -3.65
C GLU A 113 -6.21 17.26 -4.41
N THR A 114 -6.01 17.34 -5.73
CA THR A 114 -6.71 18.32 -6.58
C THR A 114 -8.21 18.04 -6.60
N LEU A 115 -8.62 16.78 -6.83
CA LEU A 115 -10.03 16.37 -6.82
C LEU A 115 -10.72 16.70 -5.49
N ASN A 116 -10.07 16.40 -4.37
CA ASN A 116 -10.63 16.68 -3.05
C ASN A 116 -10.82 18.18 -2.81
N LYS A 117 -9.84 19.01 -3.19
CA LYS A 117 -9.95 20.48 -3.08
C LYS A 117 -11.06 21.03 -3.97
N SER A 118 -11.14 20.57 -5.22
CA SER A 118 -12.20 20.98 -6.15
C SER A 118 -13.59 20.58 -5.63
N TRP A 119 -13.71 19.38 -5.06
CA TRP A 119 -14.97 18.90 -4.48
C TRP A 119 -15.39 19.73 -3.27
N GLN A 120 -14.46 20.00 -2.34
CA GLN A 120 -14.71 20.85 -1.17
C GLN A 120 -15.20 22.24 -1.59
N PHE A 121 -14.51 22.87 -2.54
CA PHE A 121 -14.91 24.17 -3.08
C PHE A 121 -16.34 24.17 -3.64
N LEU A 122 -16.71 23.14 -4.41
CA LEU A 122 -18.08 23.01 -4.93
C LEU A 122 -19.10 22.85 -3.81
N CYS A 123 -18.82 22.00 -2.81
CA CYS A 123 -19.71 21.81 -1.67
C CYS A 123 -19.94 23.11 -0.89
N GLU A 124 -18.87 23.89 -0.65
CA GLU A 124 -18.95 25.20 0.02
C GLU A 124 -19.80 26.19 -0.78
N LYS A 125 -19.58 26.30 -2.10
CA LYS A 125 -20.36 27.19 -2.97
C LYS A 125 -21.84 26.82 -3.02
N MET A 126 -22.15 25.53 -3.13
CA MET A 126 -23.54 25.05 -3.11
C MET A 126 -24.24 25.34 -1.78
N TYR A 127 -23.50 25.27 -0.66
CA TYR A 127 -24.04 25.61 0.66
C TYR A 127 -24.30 27.12 0.78
N GLU A 128 -23.36 27.97 0.37
CA GLU A 128 -23.53 29.44 0.35
C GLU A 128 -24.76 29.86 -0.47
N GLU A 129 -24.92 29.31 -1.68
CA GLU A 129 -26.08 29.59 -2.54
C GLU A 129 -27.40 29.14 -1.92
N LYS A 130 -27.41 28.00 -1.20
CA LYS A 130 -28.61 27.51 -0.51
C LYS A 130 -29.01 28.43 0.63
N VAL A 131 -28.04 28.91 1.41
CA VAL A 131 -28.29 29.84 2.52
C VAL A 131 -28.77 31.20 1.99
N ALA A 132 -28.18 31.71 0.91
CA ALA A 132 -28.58 33.00 0.32
C ALA A 132 -29.99 33.02 -0.29
N ARG A 133 -30.60 31.84 -0.52
CA ARG A 133 -31.97 31.69 -1.05
C ARG A 133 -33.03 31.47 0.05
N GLN A 134 -32.62 31.39 1.31
CA GLN A 134 -33.52 31.26 2.47
C GLN A 134 -33.71 32.62 3.13
#